data_AF-B4FYC9-F1
#
_entry.id   AF-B4FYC9-F1
#
_cell.length_a   1.000
_cell.length_b   1.000
_cell.length_c   1.000
_cell.angle_alpha   90.00
_cell.angle_beta   90.00
_cell.angle_gamma   90.00
#
_symmetry.space_group_name_H-M   'P 1'
#
loop_
_entity.id
_entity.type
_entity.pdbx_description
1 polymer ?
#
loop_
_entity_poly.entity_id
_entity_poly.type
_entity_poly.pdbx_seq_one_letter_code
_entity_poly.pdbx_strand_id
1 'polypeptide(L)'
;MYCHLHPQIRAYEANPKPVGLAFGGTIGNERIFLDEDFSGVLVRHHAVDKTYQHGSLIPNQGYLPVEASVLDVEVWGLGGEATKRQQNMYKKREDIFSEQRRKVDLKTFASWEDSPEKMMMDMMSDPNTVRREDR
;
A
#
# COMPACT_ATOMS: atom_id res chain seq x y z
N MET A 1 -4.33 0.63 10.97
CA MET A 1 -3.39 0.01 10.01
C MET A 1 -2.44 1.10 9.58
N TYR A 2 -1.15 0.91 9.82
CA TYR A 2 -0.13 1.82 9.31
C TYR A 2 0.84 0.96 8.49
N CYS A 3 1.16 1.41 7.27
CA CYS A 3 2.31 0.86 6.55
C CYS A 3 3.56 1.47 7.16
N HIS A 4 4.47 0.63 7.65
CA HIS A 4 5.71 1.11 8.23
C HIS A 4 6.64 1.51 7.11
N LEU A 5 6.89 2.81 6.98
CA LEU A 5 7.90 3.35 6.09
C LEU A 5 9.14 3.58 6.97
N HIS A 6 10.08 2.63 6.99
CA HIS A 6 11.35 2.85 7.68
C HIS A 6 12.32 3.55 6.72
N PRO A 7 12.93 4.68 7.11
CA PRO A 7 14.11 5.17 6.41
C PRO A 7 15.23 4.14 6.65
N GLN A 8 15.66 3.45 5.59
CA GLN A 8 16.65 2.37 5.72
C GLN A 8 18.06 2.92 6.06
N ILE A 9 18.26 4.24 6.00
CA ILE A 9 19.57 4.92 6.15
C ILE A 9 19.37 6.25 6.91
N ARG A 10 20.39 6.75 7.63
CA ARG A 10 20.47 8.12 8.21
C ARG A 10 20.43 9.26 7.16
N ALA A 11 19.90 9.01 5.97
CA ALA A 11 19.68 9.97 4.92
C ALA A 11 18.18 10.07 4.69
N TYR A 12 17.68 11.29 4.52
CA TYR A 12 16.28 11.54 4.20
C TYR A 12 15.90 10.82 2.89
N GLU A 13 15.09 9.77 3.00
CA GLU A 13 14.41 9.17 1.86
C GLU A 13 13.04 9.83 1.73
N ALA A 14 12.84 10.60 0.65
CA ALA A 14 11.58 11.28 0.38
C ALA A 14 10.39 10.31 0.29
N ASN A 15 10.65 9.05 -0.05
CA ASN A 15 9.70 7.94 -0.07
C ASN A 15 10.36 6.71 0.59
N PRO A 16 10.26 6.54 1.92
CA PRO A 16 10.84 5.38 2.59
C PRO A 16 10.11 4.13 2.14
N LYS A 17 10.82 2.99 2.02
CA LYS A 17 10.19 1.75 1.56
C LYS A 17 9.18 1.22 2.59
N PRO A 18 7.99 0.74 2.16
CA PRO A 18 7.09 0.04 3.05
C PRO A 18 7.76 -1.28 3.45
N VAL A 19 8.16 -1.41 4.71
CA VAL A 19 8.87 -2.59 5.22
C VAL A 19 7.93 -3.65 5.80
N GLY A 20 6.63 -3.49 5.62
CA GLY A 20 5.63 -4.39 6.17
C GLY A 20 4.38 -3.68 6.68
N LEU A 21 3.50 -4.49 7.26
CA LEU A 21 2.19 -4.09 7.71
C LEU A 21 2.08 -4.33 9.22
N ALA A 22 1.63 -3.31 9.96
CA ALA A 22 1.51 -3.46 11.41
C ALA A 22 0.25 -2.85 12.01
N PHE A 23 -0.03 -3.34 13.21
CA PHE A 23 -1.19 -2.99 14.01
C PHE A 23 -0.80 -2.77 15.47
N GLY A 24 -1.27 -1.65 16.01
CA GLY A 24 -1.13 -1.31 17.43
C GLY A 24 0.31 -1.01 17.82
N GLY A 25 0.46 -0.35 18.96
CA GLY A 25 1.76 -0.03 19.54
C GLY A 25 2.24 1.35 19.11
N THR A 26 3.55 1.46 18.96
CA THR A 26 4.23 2.68 18.47
C THR A 26 5.16 2.31 17.32
N ILE A 27 5.59 3.29 16.53
CA ILE A 27 6.53 3.05 15.42
C ILE A 27 7.82 2.44 15.99
N GLY A 28 8.23 1.29 15.45
CA GLY A 28 9.37 0.48 15.89
C GLY A 28 9.04 -0.47 17.06
N ASN A 29 7.86 -0.35 17.67
CA ASN A 29 7.39 -1.24 18.74
C ASN A 29 5.91 -1.57 18.57
N GLU A 30 5.62 -2.21 17.44
CA GLU A 30 4.29 -2.61 17.00
C GLU A 30 3.82 -3.88 17.73
N ARG A 31 2.51 -4.01 17.94
CA ARG A 31 1.96 -5.21 18.60
C ARG A 31 1.87 -6.41 17.67
N ILE A 32 1.51 -6.18 16.42
CA ILE A 32 1.56 -7.17 15.35
C ILE A 32 2.28 -6.50 14.21
N PHE A 33 3.36 -7.11 13.75
CA PHE A 33 4.11 -6.66 12.57
C PHE A 33 4.25 -7.84 11.62
N LEU A 34 3.95 -7.63 10.35
CA LEU A 34 3.99 -8.62 9.30
C LEU A 34 4.92 -8.10 8.20
N ASP A 35 5.85 -8.94 7.78
CA ASP A 35 6.93 -8.55 6.86
C ASP A 35 6.39 -8.16 5.47
N GLU A 36 7.15 -7.39 4.70
CA GLU A 36 6.75 -6.89 3.37
C GLU A 36 6.41 -8.01 2.38
N ASP A 37 7.07 -9.17 2.53
CA ASP A 37 6.89 -10.36 1.70
C ASP A 37 5.91 -11.37 2.28
N PHE A 38 5.26 -11.02 3.41
CA PHE A 38 4.36 -11.90 4.17
C PHE A 38 5.02 -13.22 4.57
N SER A 39 6.35 -13.28 4.73
CA SER A 39 7.04 -14.51 5.16
C SER A 39 6.95 -14.74 6.66
N GLY A 40 6.93 -13.66 7.45
CA GLY A 40 7.02 -13.70 8.90
C GLY A 40 6.07 -12.72 9.59
N VAL A 41 5.70 -13.08 10.81
CA VAL A 41 4.92 -12.24 11.72
C VAL A 41 5.60 -12.17 13.09
N LEU A 42 5.64 -10.97 13.65
CA LEU A 42 6.14 -10.66 14.97
C LEU A 42 4.99 -10.16 15.84
N VAL A 43 4.81 -10.79 17.00
CA VAL A 43 3.75 -10.47 17.95
C VAL A 43 4.34 -10.04 19.29
N ARG A 44 4.04 -8.80 19.70
CA ARG A 44 4.48 -8.19 20.95
C ARG A 44 3.29 -7.85 21.82
N HIS A 45 3.10 -8.59 22.90
CA HIS A 45 1.97 -8.36 23.81
C HIS A 45 2.22 -7.21 24.80
N HIS A 46 3.49 -6.88 25.07
CA HIS A 46 3.91 -5.78 25.96
C HIS A 46 4.14 -4.45 25.26
N ALA A 47 4.03 -4.40 23.93
CA ALA A 47 4.18 -3.14 23.21
C ALA A 47 3.14 -2.13 23.72
N VAL A 48 3.63 -0.96 24.14
CA VAL A 48 2.77 0.11 24.65
C VAL A 48 1.92 0.61 23.50
N ASP A 49 0.63 0.36 23.61
CA ASP A 49 -0.35 0.63 22.58
C ASP A 49 -1.45 1.53 23.12
N LYS A 50 -1.70 2.64 22.43
CA LYS A 50 -2.82 3.55 22.72
C LYS A 50 -4.04 3.28 21.84
N THR A 51 -3.86 2.48 20.78
CA THR A 51 -4.89 2.18 19.79
C THR A 51 -5.75 0.98 20.22
N TYR A 52 -5.14 -0.07 20.77
CA TYR A 52 -5.85 -1.26 21.22
C TYR A 52 -5.56 -1.59 22.69
N GLN A 53 -6.51 -2.31 23.32
CA GLN A 53 -6.32 -2.79 24.68
C GLN A 53 -5.17 -3.81 24.74
N HIS A 54 -4.28 -3.61 25.71
CA HIS A 54 -3.16 -4.51 26.01
C HIS A 54 -3.64 -5.91 26.44
N GLY A 55 -2.86 -6.93 26.09
CA GLY A 55 -3.17 -8.32 26.43
C GLY A 55 -2.45 -9.34 25.53
N SER A 56 -2.57 -10.62 25.88
CA SER A 56 -2.06 -11.72 25.07
C SER A 56 -2.84 -11.84 23.77
N LEU A 57 -2.13 -11.99 22.64
CA LEU A 57 -2.75 -12.18 21.33
C LEU A 57 -2.80 -13.65 20.92
N ILE A 58 -1.94 -14.48 21.52
CA ILE A 58 -1.92 -15.92 21.32
C ILE A 58 -1.94 -16.65 22.68
N PRO A 59 -2.38 -17.91 22.74
CA PRO A 59 -2.36 -18.69 23.98
C PRO A 59 -0.92 -18.87 24.50
N ASN A 60 -0.75 -18.84 25.82
CA ASN A 60 0.54 -19.07 26.50
C ASN A 60 1.68 -18.17 26.00
N GLN A 61 1.35 -16.94 25.56
CA GLN A 61 2.37 -15.97 25.16
C GLN A 61 3.20 -15.59 26.39
N GLY A 62 4.48 -15.94 26.36
CA GLY A 62 5.43 -15.52 27.39
C GLY A 62 5.79 -14.04 27.28
N TYR A 63 6.72 -13.58 28.13
CA TYR A 63 7.20 -12.19 28.18
C TYR A 63 7.97 -11.73 26.94
N LEU A 64 8.46 -12.66 26.13
CA LEU A 64 9.24 -12.33 24.94
C LEU A 64 8.34 -12.12 23.72
N PRO A 65 8.78 -11.30 22.75
CA PRO A 65 8.17 -11.27 21.42
C PRO A 65 8.12 -12.67 20.82
N VAL A 66 7.04 -12.96 20.11
CA VAL A 66 6.86 -14.24 19.41
C VAL A 66 6.99 -13.99 17.92
N GLU A 67 7.90 -14.72 17.29
CA GLU A 67 8.11 -14.75 15.85
C GLU A 67 7.56 -16.05 15.28
N ALA A 68 6.89 -15.97 14.13
CA ALA A 68 6.37 -17.12 13.44
C ALA A 68 6.41 -16.91 11.92
N SER A 69 6.56 -18.00 11.17
CA SER A 69 6.34 -17.99 9.73
C SER A 69 4.86 -17.94 9.42
N VAL A 70 4.50 -17.16 8.40
CA VAL A 70 3.12 -17.02 7.95
C VAL A 70 2.82 -18.16 6.97
N LEU A 71 1.75 -18.91 7.24
CA LEU A 71 1.28 -19.97 6.34
C LEU A 71 0.29 -19.44 5.31
N ASP A 72 -0.66 -18.62 5.77
CA ASP A 72 -1.71 -18.03 4.93
C ASP A 72 -2.19 -16.71 5.55
N VAL A 73 -2.64 -15.78 4.70
CA VAL A 73 -3.19 -14.50 5.10
C VAL A 73 -4.50 -14.25 4.37
N GLU A 74 -5.58 -14.23 5.13
CA GLU A 74 -6.91 -13.95 4.62
C GLU A 74 -7.35 -12.54 5.00
N VAL A 75 -7.87 -11.80 4.01
CA VAL A 75 -8.46 -10.48 4.22
C VAL A 75 -9.93 -10.52 3.82
N TRP A 76 -10.80 -10.33 4.80
CA TRP A 76 -12.25 -10.39 4.63
C TRP A 76 -12.83 -8.98 4.49
N GLY A 77 -13.45 -8.71 3.33
CA GLY A 77 -14.19 -7.47 3.10
C GLY A 77 -15.67 -7.66 3.41
N LEU A 78 -16.22 -6.90 4.35
CA LEU A 78 -17.65 -6.86 4.62
C LEU A 78 -18.27 -5.72 3.80
N GLY A 79 -18.76 -6.03 2.60
CA GLY A 79 -19.37 -5.06 1.70
C GLY A 79 -20.49 -5.67 0.86
N GLY A 80 -21.54 -4.89 0.61
CA GLY A 80 -22.62 -5.29 -0.31
C GLY A 80 -22.18 -5.23 -1.78
N GLU A 81 -23.09 -5.62 -2.68
CA GLU A 81 -22.78 -5.69 -4.12
C GLU A 81 -22.31 -4.36 -4.70
N ALA A 82 -22.88 -3.23 -4.25
CA ALA A 82 -22.47 -1.90 -4.69
C ALA A 82 -20.99 -1.60 -4.34
N THR A 83 -20.58 -1.88 -3.10
CA THR A 83 -19.20 -1.72 -2.63
C THR A 83 -18.24 -2.62 -3.40
N LYS A 84 -18.65 -3.87 -3.67
CA LYS A 84 -17.87 -4.80 -4.49
C LYS A 84 -17.67 -4.30 -5.92
N ARG A 85 -18.71 -3.74 -6.55
CA ARG A 85 -18.60 -3.13 -7.89
C ARG A 85 -17.62 -1.96 -7.89
N GLN A 86 -17.69 -1.09 -6.89
CA GLN A 86 -16.77 0.03 -6.76
C GLN A 86 -15.32 -0.43 -6.58
N GLN A 87 -15.07 -1.41 -5.69
CA GLN A 87 -13.74 -1.98 -5.49
C GLN A 87 -13.20 -2.64 -6.77
N ASN A 88 -14.06 -3.37 -7.50
CA ASN A 88 -13.68 -4.00 -8.78
C ASN A 88 -13.32 -2.96 -9.85
N MET A 89 -13.99 -1.81 -9.90
CA MET A 89 -13.62 -0.72 -10.81
C MET A 89 -12.25 -0.15 -10.47
N TYR A 90 -11.96 0.09 -9.19
CA TYR A 90 -10.64 0.56 -8.76
C TYR A 90 -9.54 -0.46 -9.06
N LYS A 91 -9.79 -1.74 -8.78
CA LYS A 91 -8.85 -2.83 -9.09
C LYS A 91 -8.55 -2.90 -10.59
N LYS A 92 -9.57 -2.91 -11.45
CA LYS A 92 -9.38 -2.92 -12.91
C LYS A 92 -8.53 -1.74 -13.40
N ARG A 93 -8.74 -0.56 -12.81
CA ARG A 93 -7.94 0.62 -13.13
C ARG A 93 -6.47 0.40 -12.77
N GLU A 94 -6.17 -0.09 -11.57
CA GLU A 94 -4.79 -0.38 -11.17
C GLU A 94 -4.13 -1.49 -12.01
N ASP A 95 -4.89 -2.53 -12.36
CA ASP A 95 -4.40 -3.62 -13.21
C ASP A 95 -3.99 -3.08 -14.60
N ILE A 96 -4.82 -2.24 -15.22
CA ILE A 96 -4.51 -1.59 -16.51
C ILE A 96 -3.23 -0.76 -16.41
N PHE A 97 -3.10 0.06 -15.36
CA PHE A 97 -1.90 0.88 -15.15
C PHE A 97 -0.65 0.02 -14.88
N SER A 98 -0.78 -1.07 -14.13
CA SER A 98 0.31 -2.00 -13.87
C SER A 98 0.75 -2.73 -15.14
N GLU A 99 -0.19 -3.16 -15.99
CA GLU A 99 0.11 -3.77 -17.29
C GLU A 99 0.79 -2.79 -18.26
N GLN A 100 0.34 -1.54 -18.31
CA GLN A 100 0.98 -0.48 -19.11
C GLN A 100 2.40 -0.20 -18.64
N ARG A 101 2.63 -0.10 -17.32
CA ARG A 101 3.97 0.06 -16.72
C ARG A 101 4.87 -1.15 -16.93
N ARG A 102 4.31 -2.35 -17.09
CA ARG A 102 5.08 -3.57 -17.40
C ARG A 102 5.44 -3.65 -18.88
N LYS A 103 4.59 -3.10 -19.76
CA LYS A 103 4.80 -2.98 -21.21
C LYS A 103 5.39 -1.61 -21.54
N VAL A 104 6.58 -1.30 -21.02
CA VAL A 104 7.32 -0.12 -21.49
C VAL A 104 7.88 -0.42 -22.87
N ASP A 105 7.19 0.06 -23.90
CA ASP A 105 7.72 0.11 -25.25
C ASP A 105 8.66 1.33 -25.35
N LEU A 106 9.97 1.06 -25.39
CA LEU A 106 11.04 2.07 -25.47
C LEU A 106 10.89 3.05 -26.64
N LYS A 107 10.06 2.71 -27.64
CA LYS A 107 9.79 3.55 -28.81
C LYS A 107 8.83 4.72 -28.52
N THR A 108 7.94 4.60 -27.54
CA THR A 108 6.87 5.60 -27.28
C THR A 108 7.34 6.76 -26.40
N PHE A 109 8.45 6.59 -25.68
CA PHE A 109 9.05 7.67 -24.87
C PHE A 109 9.71 8.79 -25.68
N ALA A 110 9.73 8.71 -27.02
CA ALA A 110 10.19 9.79 -27.87
C ALA A 110 9.16 10.93 -28.05
N SER A 111 7.86 10.73 -27.75
CA SER A 111 6.85 11.79 -27.82
C SER A 111 6.12 11.99 -26.49
N TRP A 112 6.80 12.64 -25.55
CA TRP A 112 6.20 13.17 -24.31
C TRP A 112 4.96 14.06 -24.57
N GLU A 113 4.84 14.63 -25.77
CA GLU A 113 3.71 15.49 -26.15
C GLU A 113 2.37 14.75 -26.30
N ASP A 114 2.38 13.46 -26.62
CA ASP A 114 1.17 12.64 -26.82
C ASP A 114 0.86 11.70 -25.64
N SER A 115 1.61 11.83 -24.53
CA SER A 115 1.44 10.95 -23.38
C SER A 115 0.07 11.19 -22.70
N PRO A 116 -0.69 10.12 -22.37
CA PRO A 116 -1.91 10.21 -21.58
C PRO A 116 -1.71 10.94 -20.24
N GLU A 117 -0.51 10.87 -19.66
CA GLU A 117 -0.14 11.57 -18.43
C GLU A 117 -0.12 13.09 -18.62
N LYS A 118 0.43 13.58 -19.75
CA LYS A 118 0.38 15.01 -20.11
C LYS A 118 -1.06 15.45 -20.36
N MET A 119 -1.87 14.64 -21.05
CA MET A 119 -3.30 14.95 -21.26
C MET A 119 -4.09 15.07 -19.95
N MET A 120 -3.82 14.19 -18.98
CA MET A 120 -4.47 14.26 -17.66
C MET A 120 -3.97 15.44 -16.82
N MET A 121 -2.68 15.77 -16.92
CA MET A 121 -2.08 16.92 -16.26
C MET A 121 -2.63 18.24 -16.83
N ASP A 122 -2.73 18.35 -18.16
CA ASP A 122 -3.31 19.50 -18.86
C ASP A 122 -4.79 19.72 -18.49
N MET A 123 -5.59 18.65 -18.45
CA MET A 123 -7.01 18.70 -18.04
C MET A 123 -7.19 19.14 -16.57
N MET A 124 -6.27 18.75 -15.68
CA MET A 124 -6.30 19.17 -14.28
C MET A 124 -5.80 20.61 -14.10
N SER A 125 -4.85 21.05 -14.92
CA SER A 125 -4.30 22.40 -14.83
C SER A 125 -5.24 23.47 -15.36
N ASP A 126 -6.03 23.19 -16.40
CA ASP A 126 -6.93 24.18 -16.97
C ASP A 126 -8.20 23.55 -17.60
N PRO A 127 -9.29 23.38 -16.81
CA PRO A 127 -10.46 22.62 -17.23
C PRO A 127 -11.34 23.29 -18.30
N ASN A 128 -11.04 24.52 -18.72
CA ASN A 128 -11.81 25.29 -19.70
C ASN A 128 -11.12 25.43 -21.07
N THR A 129 -10.00 24.74 -21.32
CA THR A 129 -9.30 24.86 -22.62
C THR A 129 -10.13 24.20 -23.74
N VAL A 130 -10.60 25.00 -24.69
CA VAL A 130 -11.37 24.53 -25.85
C VAL A 130 -10.45 23.79 -26.80
N ARG A 131 -10.63 22.47 -26.95
CA ARG A 131 -9.98 21.67 -28.00
C ARG A 131 -10.88 21.63 -29.23
N ARG A 132 -10.44 22.26 -30.33
CA ARG A 132 -11.04 22.05 -31.65
C ARG A 132 -10.47 20.75 -32.21
N GLU A 133 -11.34 19.78 -32.52
CA GLU A 133 -10.97 18.64 -33.34
C GLU A 133 -10.87 19.15 -34.78
N ASP A 134 -9.64 19.27 -35.31
CA ASP A 134 -9.43 19.44 -36.74
C ASP A 134 -9.72 18.09 -37.41
N ARG A 135 -10.79 18.07 -38.22
CA ARG A 135 -11.24 16.91 -38.99
C ARG A 135 -10.84 17.03 -40.45
#